data_AF-A0A1A6G140-F1
#
_entry.id   AF-A0A1A6G140-F1
#
_cell.length_a   1.000
_cell.length_b   1.000
_cell.length_c   1.000
_cell.angle_alpha   90.00
_cell.angle_beta   90.00
_cell.angle_gamma   90.00
#
_symmetry.space_group_name_H-M   'P 1'
#
loop_
_entity.id
_entity.type
_entity.pdbx_description
1 polymer ?
#
loop_
_entity_poly.entity_id
_entity_poly.type
_entity_poly.pdbx_seq_one_letter_code
_entity_poly.pdbx_strand_id
1 'polypeptide(L)'
;MEVKMGEEGAEQYVKCEAYGPAWRECVKKAAGALLLGGILYSWQFPHFNALSWGLREDYSRGGYCMMSVTHPALCRRVALRHCLALIALSTAAPVLDVTTWAFPIISLPINLYISYLGFRFYVDADRRSSRKLFFCSLWHLPLLLLLMLTCKQQPDREGDKGEAPS
;
A
#
# COMPACT_ATOMS: atom_id res chain seq x y z
N MET A 1 7.60 8.84 -59.17
CA MET A 1 7.41 9.37 -57.81
C MET A 1 7.46 8.16 -56.89
N GLU A 2 8.67 7.61 -56.74
CA GLU A 2 8.90 6.44 -55.90
C GLU A 2 8.87 6.88 -54.45
N VAL A 3 8.00 6.21 -53.73
CA VAL A 3 7.60 6.52 -52.38
C VAL A 3 8.75 6.14 -51.45
N LYS A 4 9.47 7.15 -50.92
CA LYS A 4 10.33 7.06 -49.73
C LYS A 4 9.47 6.67 -48.51
N MET A 5 9.06 5.40 -48.40
CA MET A 5 8.35 4.87 -47.21
C MET A 5 9.18 3.84 -46.43
N GLY A 6 10.39 3.52 -46.89
CA GLY A 6 11.23 2.48 -46.27
C GLY A 6 12.07 2.96 -45.09
N GLU A 7 12.72 4.13 -45.19
CA GLU A 7 13.62 4.63 -44.16
C GLU A 7 12.86 5.27 -42.98
N GLU A 8 11.86 6.12 -43.23
CA GLU A 8 11.07 6.75 -42.16
C GLU A 8 10.25 5.72 -41.36
N GLY A 9 9.76 4.68 -42.02
CA GLY A 9 9.04 3.57 -41.37
C GLY A 9 9.94 2.74 -40.47
N ALA A 10 11.17 2.45 -40.90
CA ALA A 10 12.16 1.74 -40.09
C ALA A 10 12.66 2.58 -38.91
N GLU A 11 12.90 3.88 -39.12
CA GLU A 11 13.32 4.80 -38.06
C GLU A 11 12.21 4.98 -37.00
N GLN A 12 10.94 5.05 -37.43
CA GLN A 12 9.79 5.09 -36.53
C GLN A 12 9.57 3.77 -35.78
N TYR A 13 9.80 2.62 -36.42
CA TYR A 13 9.76 1.30 -35.77
C TYR A 13 10.86 1.16 -34.70
N VAL A 14 12.10 1.53 -35.03
CA VAL A 14 13.24 1.52 -34.11
C VAL A 14 13.01 2.48 -32.94
N LYS A 15 12.36 3.63 -33.19
CA LYS A 15 11.97 4.57 -32.13
C LYS A 15 10.90 3.96 -31.21
N CYS A 16 9.83 3.36 -31.75
CA CYS A 16 8.82 2.65 -30.95
C CYS A 16 9.40 1.48 -30.15
N GLU A 17 10.37 0.75 -30.70
CA GLU A 17 11.05 -0.34 -30.03
C GLU A 17 12.01 0.17 -28.93
N ALA A 18 12.68 1.31 -29.13
CA ALA A 18 13.49 1.96 -28.11
C ALA A 18 12.65 2.60 -26.97
N TYR A 19 11.47 3.14 -27.28
CA TYR A 19 10.55 3.70 -26.28
C TYR A 19 9.71 2.62 -25.55
N GLY A 20 9.51 1.44 -26.15
CA GLY A 20 8.73 0.34 -25.56
C GLY A 20 9.22 -0.10 -24.17
N PRO A 21 10.53 -0.35 -23.96
CA PRO A 21 11.11 -0.65 -22.65
C PRO A 21 10.94 0.52 -21.67
N ALA A 22 11.21 1.76 -22.11
CA ALA A 22 11.10 2.94 -21.26
C ALA A 22 9.67 3.18 -20.77
N TRP A 23 8.67 3.01 -21.65
CA TRP A 23 7.25 3.09 -21.30
C TRP A 23 6.85 2.02 -20.29
N ARG A 24 7.27 0.76 -20.50
CA ARG A 24 6.99 -0.35 -19.57
C ARG A 24 7.56 -0.07 -18.17
N GLU A 25 8.77 0.47 -18.08
CA GLU A 25 9.40 0.83 -16.81
C GLU A 25 8.70 2.01 -16.11
N CYS A 26 8.25 3.02 -16.86
CA CYS A 26 7.44 4.11 -16.31
C CYS A 26 6.11 3.59 -15.75
N VAL A 27 5.43 2.68 -16.46
CA VAL A 27 4.17 2.07 -16.00
C VAL A 27 4.37 1.22 -14.75
N LYS A 28 5.44 0.42 -14.66
CA LYS A 28 5.78 -0.34 -13.44
C LYS A 28 6.03 0.56 -12.24
N LYS A 29 6.82 1.63 -12.43
CA LYS A 29 7.08 2.64 -11.39
C LYS A 29 5.80 3.33 -10.94
N ALA A 30 4.91 3.67 -11.89
CA ALA A 30 3.61 4.24 -11.59
C ALA A 30 2.71 3.27 -10.82
N ALA A 31 2.69 1.98 -11.18
CA ALA A 31 1.93 0.95 -10.47
C ALA A 31 2.39 0.80 -9.01
N GLY A 32 3.71 0.77 -8.77
CA GLY A 32 4.27 0.75 -7.41
C GLY A 32 3.94 2.00 -6.59
N ALA A 33 3.97 3.18 -7.22
CA ALA A 33 3.57 4.43 -6.57
C ALA A 33 2.07 4.46 -6.22
N LEU A 34 1.20 4.00 -7.12
CA LEU A 34 -0.24 3.88 -6.88
C LEU A 34 -0.55 2.87 -5.77
N LEU A 35 0.16 1.75 -5.75
CA LEU A 35 0.03 0.74 -4.70
C LEU A 35 0.40 1.32 -3.32
N LEU A 36 1.56 1.96 -3.22
CA LEU A 36 2.01 2.60 -1.99
C LEU A 36 1.04 3.70 -1.56
N GLY A 37 0.58 4.53 -2.51
CA GLY A 37 -0.45 5.54 -2.27
C GLY A 37 -1.74 4.93 -1.75
N GLY A 38 -2.19 3.81 -2.32
CA GLY A 38 -3.38 3.07 -1.88
C GLY A 38 -3.24 2.49 -0.47
N ILE A 39 -2.06 1.99 -0.12
CA ILE A 39 -1.74 1.50 1.24
C ILE A 39 -1.80 2.64 2.24
N LEU A 40 -1.10 3.76 1.96
CA LEU A 40 -1.09 4.94 2.83
C LEU A 40 -2.49 5.52 3.01
N TYR A 41 -3.26 5.62 1.92
CA TYR A 41 -4.65 6.05 1.96
C TYR A 41 -5.51 5.13 2.81
N SER A 42 -5.44 3.81 2.57
CA SER A 42 -6.24 2.84 3.31
C SER A 42 -5.88 2.82 4.78
N TRP A 43 -4.60 3.02 5.13
CA TRP A 43 -4.14 3.07 6.51
C TRP A 43 -4.70 4.27 7.30
N GLN A 44 -5.00 5.40 6.65
CA GLN A 44 -5.52 6.59 7.35
C GLN A 44 -6.85 6.32 8.06
N PHE A 45 -7.74 5.57 7.42
CA PHE A 45 -9.09 5.33 7.93
C PHE A 45 -9.13 4.57 9.26
N PRO A 46 -8.55 3.36 9.41
CA PRO A 46 -8.57 2.65 10.69
C PRO A 46 -7.85 3.44 11.78
N HIS A 47 -6.80 4.20 11.45
CA HIS A 47 -6.08 5.04 12.42
C HIS A 47 -6.96 6.19 12.93
N PHE A 48 -7.51 7.01 12.04
CA PHE A 48 -8.31 8.19 12.40
C PHE A 48 -9.68 7.82 12.98
N ASN A 49 -10.33 6.77 12.45
CA ASN A 49 -11.61 6.29 12.98
C ASN A 49 -11.46 5.73 14.40
N ALA A 50 -10.35 5.03 14.69
CA ALA A 50 -10.07 4.53 16.03
C ALA A 50 -9.77 5.67 17.03
N LEU A 51 -9.00 6.67 16.60
CA LEU A 51 -8.68 7.85 17.42
C LEU A 51 -9.95 8.65 17.73
N SER A 52 -10.73 8.99 16.71
CA SER A 52 -11.95 9.79 16.87
C SER A 52 -13.02 9.10 17.71
N TRP A 53 -13.01 7.76 17.78
CA TRP A 53 -13.87 7.02 18.69
C TRP A 53 -13.50 7.23 20.16
N GLY A 54 -12.19 7.23 20.47
CA GLY A 54 -11.70 7.42 21.83
C GLY A 54 -11.94 8.82 22.40
N LEU A 55 -12.08 9.82 21.52
CA LEU A 55 -12.28 11.23 21.83
C LEU A 55 -13.73 11.70 21.58
N ARG A 56 -14.65 10.78 21.24
CA ARG A 56 -16.02 11.13 20.83
C ARG A 56 -16.78 11.99 21.85
N GLU A 57 -16.57 11.72 23.15
CA GLU A 57 -17.23 12.43 24.25
C GLU A 57 -16.75 13.88 24.32
N ASP A 58 -15.44 14.08 24.20
CA ASP A 58 -14.83 15.41 24.20
C ASP A 58 -15.22 16.20 22.94
N TYR A 59 -15.29 15.54 21.77
CA TYR A 59 -15.79 16.17 20.55
C TYR A 59 -17.25 16.57 20.65
N SER A 60 -18.10 15.72 21.22
CA SER A 60 -19.51 16.05 21.45
C SER A 60 -19.66 17.23 22.41
N ARG A 61 -18.85 17.30 23.47
CA ARG A 61 -18.84 18.43 24.42
C ARG A 61 -18.35 19.72 23.78
N GLY A 62 -17.41 19.63 22.84
CA GLY A 62 -16.90 20.76 22.07
C GLY A 62 -17.76 21.17 20.87
N GLY A 63 -18.89 20.48 20.61
CA GLY A 63 -19.76 20.76 19.45
C GLY A 63 -19.19 20.32 18.10
N TYR A 64 -18.13 19.50 18.08
CA TYR A 64 -17.50 19.03 16.84
C TYR A 64 -18.25 17.85 16.23
N CYS A 65 -18.63 17.99 14.96
CA CYS A 65 -19.30 16.94 14.18
C CYS A 65 -18.28 15.98 13.57
N MET A 66 -17.80 15.01 14.36
CA MET A 66 -16.96 13.91 13.86
C MET A 66 -17.80 12.69 13.44
N MET A 67 -17.31 11.88 12.50
CA MET A 67 -17.99 10.66 12.05
C MET A 67 -18.24 9.66 13.19
N SER A 68 -17.37 9.64 14.21
CA SER A 68 -17.58 8.85 15.44
C SER A 68 -18.74 9.34 16.31
N VAL A 69 -19.14 10.61 16.18
CA VAL A 69 -20.24 11.25 16.92
C VAL A 69 -21.54 11.19 16.11
N THR A 70 -21.51 11.62 14.85
CA THR A 70 -22.71 11.72 14.00
C THR A 70 -23.13 10.39 13.42
N HIS A 71 -22.18 9.56 12.98
CA HIS A 71 -22.43 8.30 12.28
C HIS A 71 -21.55 7.14 12.78
N PRO A 72 -21.72 6.72 14.05
CA PRO A 72 -20.83 5.74 14.68
C PRO A 72 -20.80 4.37 13.98
N ALA A 73 -21.90 3.95 13.34
CA ALA A 73 -21.94 2.71 12.58
C ALA A 73 -21.10 2.77 11.29
N LEU A 74 -21.09 3.92 10.60
CA LEU A 74 -20.26 4.13 9.41
C LEU A 74 -18.78 4.15 9.80
N CYS A 75 -18.43 4.82 10.91
CA CYS A 75 -17.06 4.87 11.42
C CYS A 75 -16.44 3.47 11.58
N ARG A 76 -17.18 2.56 12.24
CA ARG A 76 -16.76 1.18 12.45
C ARG A 76 -16.66 0.37 11.15
N ARG A 77 -17.64 0.50 10.25
CA ARG A 77 -17.64 -0.19 8.94
C ARG A 77 -16.48 0.24 8.06
N VAL A 78 -16.25 1.55 7.97
CA VAL A 78 -15.17 2.12 7.16
C VAL A 78 -13.81 1.67 7.71
N ALA A 79 -13.62 1.71 9.03
CA ALA A 79 -12.39 1.22 9.66
C ALA A 79 -12.10 -0.25 9.28
N LEU A 80 -13.09 -1.13 9.44
CA LEU A 80 -12.94 -2.56 9.10
C LEU A 80 -12.67 -2.77 7.60
N ARG A 81 -13.43 -2.10 6.72
CA ARG A 81 -13.27 -2.22 5.26
C ARG A 81 -11.85 -1.87 4.84
N HIS A 82 -11.27 -0.81 5.41
CA HIS A 82 -9.92 -0.40 5.08
C HIS A 82 -8.85 -1.30 5.69
N CYS A 83 -9.07 -1.92 6.86
CA CYS A 83 -8.18 -2.99 7.34
C CYS A 83 -8.14 -4.18 6.37
N LEU A 84 -9.29 -4.61 5.87
CA LEU A 84 -9.36 -5.68 4.86
C LEU A 84 -8.75 -5.25 3.51
N ALA A 85 -8.94 -3.99 3.13
CA ALA A 85 -8.30 -3.43 1.94
C ALA A 85 -6.76 -3.46 2.03
N LEU A 86 -6.17 -3.28 3.23
CA LEU A 86 -4.72 -3.40 3.41
C LEU A 86 -4.21 -4.82 3.12
N ILE A 87 -4.99 -5.87 3.46
CA ILE A 87 -4.67 -7.25 3.07
C ILE A 87 -4.71 -7.39 1.53
N ALA A 88 -5.79 -6.90 0.90
CA ALA A 88 -5.95 -6.97 -0.55
C ALA A 88 -4.83 -6.21 -1.29
N LEU A 89 -4.45 -5.02 -0.81
CA LEU A 89 -3.36 -4.24 -1.39
C LEU A 89 -2.01 -4.90 -1.17
N SER A 90 -1.76 -5.46 0.02
CA SER A 90 -0.49 -6.14 0.31
C SER A 90 -0.31 -7.44 -0.50
N THR A 91 -1.42 -8.13 -0.81
CA THR A 91 -1.43 -9.32 -1.69
C THR A 91 -1.37 -8.98 -3.17
N ALA A 92 -1.83 -7.79 -3.58
CA ALA A 92 -1.66 -7.28 -4.95
C ALA A 92 -0.23 -6.83 -5.26
N ALA A 93 0.59 -6.53 -4.24
CA ALA A 93 1.98 -6.09 -4.39
C ALA A 93 2.88 -7.01 -5.26
N PRO A 94 2.92 -8.34 -5.04
CA PRO A 94 3.66 -9.26 -5.90
C PRO A 94 3.06 -9.41 -7.30
N VAL A 95 1.74 -9.27 -7.45
CA VAL A 95 1.05 -9.39 -8.76
C VAL A 95 1.45 -8.25 -9.70
N LEU A 96 1.83 -7.11 -9.14
CA LEU A 96 2.28 -5.93 -9.88
C LEU A 96 3.81 -5.91 -10.11
N ASP A 97 4.54 -7.00 -9.78
CA ASP A 97 6.01 -7.07 -9.82
C ASP A 97 6.69 -5.93 -9.05
N VAL A 98 6.04 -5.39 -8.01
CA VAL A 98 6.57 -4.29 -7.18
C VAL A 98 7.43 -4.84 -6.04
N THR A 99 7.05 -6.01 -5.49
CA THR A 99 7.74 -6.66 -4.37
C THR A 99 7.90 -8.16 -4.60
N THR A 100 8.92 -8.75 -3.97
CA THR A 100 9.16 -10.20 -4.02
C THR A 100 8.00 -10.97 -3.41
N TRP A 101 7.75 -12.22 -3.86
CA TRP A 101 6.75 -13.14 -3.30
C TRP A 101 6.89 -13.42 -1.79
N ALA A 102 8.02 -13.09 -1.17
CA ALA A 102 8.20 -13.11 0.28
C ALA A 102 7.42 -12.00 1.03
N PHE A 103 7.21 -10.85 0.39
CA PHE A 103 6.50 -9.70 0.95
C PHE A 103 5.06 -10.00 1.42
N PRO A 104 4.17 -10.61 0.60
CA PRO A 104 2.82 -10.95 1.06
C PRO A 104 2.87 -11.94 2.23
N ILE A 105 3.79 -12.91 2.24
CA ILE A 105 3.88 -13.92 3.30
C ILE A 105 4.24 -13.27 4.65
N ILE A 106 5.21 -12.36 4.67
CA ILE A 106 5.66 -11.69 5.89
C ILE A 106 4.67 -10.60 6.33
N SER A 107 4.04 -9.89 5.40
CA SER A 107 3.06 -8.83 5.70
C SER A 107 1.69 -9.39 6.09
N LEU A 108 1.34 -10.61 5.68
CA LEU A 108 0.05 -11.24 5.98
C LEU A 108 -0.26 -11.29 7.49
N PRO A 109 0.61 -11.80 8.39
CA PRO A 109 0.31 -11.82 9.83
C PRO A 109 0.10 -10.42 10.40
N ILE A 110 0.87 -9.42 9.94
CA ILE A 110 0.75 -8.03 10.37
C ILE A 110 -0.61 -7.44 9.93
N ASN A 111 -1.01 -7.68 8.68
CA ASN A 111 -2.29 -7.21 8.13
C ASN A 111 -3.50 -7.98 8.68
N LEU A 112 -3.36 -9.27 8.98
CA LEU A 112 -4.38 -10.06 9.66
C LEU A 112 -4.60 -9.57 11.08
N TYR A 113 -3.53 -9.23 11.80
CA TYR A 113 -3.64 -8.74 13.17
C TYR A 113 -4.39 -7.41 13.27
N ILE A 114 -4.06 -6.43 12.41
CA ILE A 114 -4.81 -5.15 12.37
C ILE A 114 -6.26 -5.36 11.91
N SER A 115 -6.52 -6.33 11.02
CA SER A 115 -7.88 -6.69 10.59
C SER A 115 -8.70 -7.34 11.69
N TYR A 116 -8.07 -8.22 12.48
CA TYR A 116 -8.69 -8.79 13.68
C TYR A 116 -9.05 -7.72 14.71
N LEU A 117 -8.15 -6.77 14.97
CA LEU A 117 -8.45 -5.63 15.84
C LEU A 117 -9.55 -4.72 15.26
N GLY A 118 -9.56 -4.52 13.94
CA GLY A 118 -10.63 -3.81 13.23
C GLY A 118 -11.98 -4.50 13.37
N PHE A 119 -12.01 -5.83 13.29
CA PHE A 119 -13.21 -6.63 13.50
C PHE A 119 -13.71 -6.56 14.95
N ARG A 120 -12.79 -6.65 15.91
CA ARG A 120 -13.12 -6.43 17.33
C ARG A 120 -13.68 -5.04 17.59
N PHE A 121 -13.09 -4.00 17.00
CA PHE A 121 -13.64 -2.64 17.08
C PHE A 121 -15.02 -2.52 16.43
N TYR A 122 -15.25 -3.26 15.34
CA TYR A 122 -16.54 -3.33 14.68
C TYR A 122 -17.63 -3.95 15.57
N VAL A 123 -17.32 -5.04 16.28
CA VAL A 123 -18.25 -5.76 17.16
C VAL A 123 -18.41 -5.07 18.52
N ASP A 124 -17.31 -4.88 19.25
CA ASP A 124 -17.31 -4.40 20.64
C ASP A 124 -17.60 -2.89 20.71
N ALA A 125 -17.06 -2.11 19.77
CA ALA A 125 -17.21 -0.65 19.73
C ALA A 125 -16.80 0.09 21.02
N ASP A 126 -15.88 -0.49 21.80
CA ASP A 126 -15.43 0.02 23.10
C ASP A 126 -14.19 0.93 23.02
N ARG A 127 -14.03 1.82 24.00
CA ARG A 127 -12.84 2.68 24.16
C ARG A 127 -11.53 1.90 24.28
N ARG A 128 -11.57 0.68 24.85
CA ARG A 128 -10.39 -0.22 24.89
C ARG A 128 -10.07 -0.78 23.51
N SER A 129 -11.09 -1.20 22.76
CA SER A 129 -10.92 -1.77 21.41
C SER A 129 -10.36 -0.73 20.44
N SER A 130 -10.86 0.51 20.51
CA SER A 130 -10.38 1.61 19.66
C SER A 130 -8.93 1.99 19.98
N ARG A 131 -8.54 2.08 21.25
CA ARG A 131 -7.14 2.34 21.65
C ARG A 131 -6.19 1.26 21.14
N LYS A 132 -6.57 -0.02 21.24
CA LYS A 132 -5.77 -1.12 20.71
C LYS A 132 -5.58 -1.01 19.20
N LEU A 133 -6.65 -0.73 18.45
CA LEU A 133 -6.60 -0.54 17.00
C LEU A 133 -5.72 0.65 16.62
N PHE A 134 -5.83 1.78 17.33
CA PHE A 134 -5.02 2.98 17.12
C PHE A 134 -3.52 2.72 17.34
N PHE A 135 -3.14 2.13 18.48
CA PHE A 135 -1.73 1.82 18.74
C PHE A 135 -1.19 0.76 17.79
N CYS A 136 -2.00 -0.24 17.45
CA CYS A 136 -1.61 -1.23 16.44
C CYS A 136 -1.38 -0.57 15.07
N SER A 137 -2.24 0.36 14.66
CA SER A 137 -2.06 1.04 13.38
C SER A 137 -0.80 1.91 13.37
N LEU A 138 -0.43 2.52 14.51
CA LEU A 138 0.81 3.28 14.65
C LEU A 138 2.07 2.44 14.43
N TRP A 139 2.09 1.21 14.96
CA TRP A 139 3.20 0.27 14.75
C TRP A 139 3.13 -0.43 13.39
N HIS A 140 1.94 -0.65 12.85
CA HIS A 140 1.71 -1.30 11.56
C HIS A 140 2.36 -0.51 10.40
N LEU A 141 2.21 0.82 10.38
CA LEU A 141 2.76 1.65 9.30
C LEU A 141 4.29 1.55 9.16
N PRO A 142 5.12 1.80 10.20
CA PRO A 142 6.56 1.71 10.09
C PRO A 142 7.02 0.29 9.77
N LEU A 143 6.37 -0.73 10.34
CA LEU A 143 6.67 -2.14 10.01
C LEU A 143 6.40 -2.44 8.54
N LEU A 144 5.24 -2.01 8.01
CA LEU A 144 4.87 -2.28 6.62
C LEU A 144 5.78 -1.51 5.65
N LEU A 145 6.10 -0.25 5.96
CA LEU A 145 7.04 0.54 5.15
C LEU A 145 8.45 -0.05 5.17
N LEU A 146 8.94 -0.46 6.34
CA LEU A 146 10.24 -1.15 6.45
C LEU A 146 10.25 -2.42 5.61
N LEU A 147 9.19 -3.21 5.67
CA LEU A 147 9.05 -4.45 4.90
C LEU A 147 9.00 -4.17 3.39
N MET A 148 8.34 -3.10 2.94
CA MET A 148 8.35 -2.70 1.53
C MET A 148 9.74 -2.25 1.08
N LEU A 149 10.55 -1.65 1.97
CA LEU A 149 11.92 -1.27 1.67
C LEU A 149 12.88 -2.47 1.63
N THR A 150 12.73 -3.43 2.54
CA THR A 150 13.60 -4.63 2.61
C THR A 150 13.25 -5.68 1.57
N CYS A 151 11.96 -5.83 1.23
CA CYS A 151 11.48 -6.71 0.17
C CYS A 151 11.42 -6.01 -1.20
N LYS A 152 12.06 -4.85 -1.35
CA LYS A 152 12.25 -4.24 -2.66
C LYS A 152 13.11 -5.18 -3.48
N GLN A 153 12.62 -5.54 -4.67
CA GLN A 153 13.37 -6.36 -5.63
C GLN A 153 14.70 -5.66 -5.92
N GLN A 154 15.78 -6.26 -5.42
CA GLN A 154 17.13 -5.77 -5.62
C GLN A 154 17.43 -5.97 -7.11
N PRO A 155 17.84 -4.93 -7.87
CA PRO A 155 18.32 -5.15 -9.22
C PRO A 155 19.53 -6.07 -9.08
N ASP A 156 19.53 -7.16 -9.84
CA ASP A 156 20.53 -8.22 -9.76
C ASP A 156 21.93 -7.61 -9.68
N ARG A 157 22.62 -7.82 -8.55
CA ARG A 157 24.07 -7.62 -8.47
C ARG A 157 24.73 -8.85 -9.10
N GLU A 158 24.57 -8.99 -10.40
CA GLU A 158 25.38 -9.91 -11.22
C GLU A 158 26.56 -9.08 -11.74
N GLY A 159 27.76 -9.33 -11.22
CA GLY A 159 29.02 -8.84 -11.79
C GLY A 159 29.91 -8.00 -10.89
N ASP A 160 30.55 -8.61 -9.89
CA ASP A 160 31.96 -8.32 -9.60
C ASP A 160 32.59 -9.51 -8.87
N LYS A 161 33.82 -9.85 -9.30
CA LYS A 161 34.78 -10.83 -8.75
C LYS A 161 34.68 -12.29 -9.23
N GLY A 162 34.83 -12.47 -10.53
CA GLY A 162 35.77 -13.48 -11.05
C GLY A 162 36.97 -12.76 -11.70
N GLU A 163 38.16 -12.89 -11.09
CA GLU A 163 39.50 -13.00 -11.71
C GLU A 163 40.55 -12.67 -10.62
N ALA A 164 41.23 -13.68 -10.08
CA ALA A 164 42.42 -13.47 -9.27
C ALA A 164 43.64 -13.50 -10.21
N PRO A 165 44.45 -12.42 -10.31
CA PRO A 165 45.71 -12.50 -11.05
C PRO A 165 46.72 -13.33 -10.24
N SER A 166 47.21 -14.42 -10.85
CA SER A 166 48.44 -15.12 -10.44
C SER A 166 49.53 -14.81 -11.46
#